data_AF-A0A379AIV5-F1
#
_entry.id   AF-A0A379AIV5-F1
#
_cell.length_a   1.000
_cell.length_b   1.000
_cell.length_c   1.000
_cell.angle_alpha   90.00
_cell.angle_beta   90.00
_cell.angle_gamma   90.00
#
_symmetry.space_group_name_H-M   'P 1'
#
loop_
_entity.id
_entity.type
_entity.pdbx_description
1 polymer ?
#
loop_
_entity_poly.entity_id
_entity_poly.type
_entity_poly.pdbx_seq_one_letter_code
_entity_poly.pdbx_strand_id
1 'polypeptide(L)'
;MDSAVNLWPLLGIAAIVVGFLLRFNPVLVVIVAGFVTGLAAMMPLADILEKLGAGFLNTRNLPLILLLPLAVIGLLERHGLKERAQAWIAQIKTATAGRLLIVYLFVREITAALGLTSLGGHPQMVRPLLAPMAEGATESRYGEISPELRHRLRAMSAATDNVGLFFW
;
A
#
# COMPACT_ATOMS: atom_id res chain seq x y z
N MET A 1 8.17 -18.45 45.13
CA MET A 1 6.83 -17.86 45.01
C MET A 1 6.61 -17.64 43.54
N ASP A 2 5.94 -18.60 42.90
CA ASP A 2 5.72 -18.62 41.46
C ASP A 2 4.95 -17.37 41.03
N SER A 3 5.57 -16.55 40.18
CA SER A 3 4.89 -15.47 39.49
C SER A 3 3.86 -16.09 38.56
N ALA A 4 2.63 -16.27 39.05
CA ALA A 4 1.52 -16.78 38.26
C ALA A 4 1.39 -15.91 36.99
N VAL A 5 1.62 -16.52 35.83
CA VAL A 5 1.51 -15.84 34.54
C VAL A 5 0.06 -15.39 34.39
N ASN A 6 -0.18 -14.07 34.40
CA ASN A 6 -1.51 -13.52 34.21
C ASN A 6 -1.91 -13.67 32.72
N LEU A 7 -2.77 -14.65 32.44
CA LEU A 7 -3.25 -14.97 31.09
C LEU A 7 -4.53 -14.20 30.70
N TRP A 8 -5.13 -13.44 31.62
CA TRP A 8 -6.34 -12.66 31.35
C TRP A 8 -6.19 -11.65 30.21
N PRO A 9 -5.03 -11.00 29.97
CA PRO A 9 -4.81 -10.13 28.82
C PRO A 9 -5.03 -10.80 27.46
N LEU A 10 -4.93 -12.14 27.36
CA LEU A 10 -5.20 -12.87 26.11
C LEU A 10 -6.67 -12.81 25.67
N LEU A 11 -7.61 -12.41 26.56
CA LEU A 11 -9.00 -12.15 26.18
C LEU A 11 -9.13 -11.09 25.08
N GLY A 12 -8.17 -10.15 24.99
CA GLY A 12 -8.11 -9.21 23.88
C GLY A 12 -7.97 -9.89 22.53
N ILE A 13 -7.17 -10.96 22.43
CA ILE A 13 -6.99 -11.71 21.18
C ILE A 13 -8.30 -12.43 20.81
N ALA A 14 -9.00 -13.01 21.78
CA ALA A 14 -10.32 -13.60 21.54
C ALA A 14 -11.32 -12.56 21.00
N ALA A 15 -11.31 -11.33 21.54
CA ALA A 15 -12.12 -10.23 21.04
C ALA A 15 -11.76 -9.84 19.59
N ILE A 16 -10.47 -9.85 19.21
CA ILE A 16 -10.03 -9.63 17.83
C ILE A 16 -10.57 -10.71 16.90
N VAL A 17 -10.41 -11.98 17.29
CA VAL A 17 -10.85 -13.14 16.49
C VAL A 17 -12.36 -13.07 16.25
N VAL A 18 -13.15 -12.83 17.29
CA VAL A 18 -14.61 -12.69 17.19
C VAL A 18 -14.99 -11.49 16.32
N GLY A 19 -14.33 -10.34 16.52
CA GLY A 19 -14.60 -9.13 15.75
C GLY A 19 -14.36 -9.30 14.24
N PHE A 20 -13.26 -9.97 13.86
CA PHE A 20 -12.99 -10.27 12.45
C PHE A 20 -13.89 -11.36 11.88
N LEU A 21 -14.25 -12.37 12.68
CA LEU A 21 -15.21 -13.40 12.26
C LEU A 21 -16.57 -12.78 11.91
N LEU A 22 -17.01 -11.79 12.70
CA LEU A 22 -18.24 -11.02 12.47
C LEU A 22 -18.08 -9.92 11.39
N ARG A 23 -16.90 -9.80 10.77
CA ARG A 23 -16.58 -8.79 9.74
C ARG A 23 -16.82 -7.34 10.18
N PHE A 24 -16.65 -7.05 11.47
CA PHE A 24 -16.74 -5.68 11.96
C PHE A 24 -15.59 -4.81 11.47
N ASN A 25 -15.75 -3.49 11.55
CA ASN A 25 -14.72 -2.54 11.17
C ASN A 25 -13.41 -2.83 11.94
N PRO A 26 -12.29 -3.12 11.26
CA PRO A 26 -11.02 -3.47 11.90
C PRO A 26 -10.56 -2.47 12.96
N VAL A 27 -10.78 -1.17 12.74
CA VAL A 27 -10.37 -0.12 13.67
C VAL A 27 -11.14 -0.25 14.99
N LEU A 28 -12.45 -0.46 14.93
CA LEU A 28 -13.27 -0.64 16.12
C LEU A 28 -12.89 -1.92 16.88
N VAL A 29 -12.68 -3.01 16.14
CA VAL A 29 -12.27 -4.31 16.72
C VAL A 29 -10.96 -4.17 17.50
N VAL A 30 -9.96 -3.50 16.92
CA VAL A 30 -8.66 -3.29 17.56
C VAL A 30 -8.77 -2.39 18.80
N ILE A 31 -9.57 -1.32 18.74
CA ILE A 31 -9.79 -0.43 19.89
C ILE A 31 -10.43 -1.21 21.05
N VAL A 32 -11.53 -1.92 20.78
CA VAL A 32 -12.24 -2.71 21.79
C VAL A 32 -11.33 -3.78 22.39
N ALA A 33 -10.57 -4.50 21.55
CA ALA A 33 -9.61 -5.49 22.04
C ALA A 33 -8.51 -4.88 22.91
N GLY A 34 -8.03 -3.68 22.57
CA GLY A 34 -7.08 -2.93 23.38
C GLY A 34 -7.64 -2.59 24.77
N PHE A 35 -8.90 -2.14 24.84
CA PHE A 35 -9.60 -1.92 26.11
C PHE A 35 -9.78 -3.22 26.91
N VAL A 36 -10.21 -4.31 26.27
CA VAL A 36 -10.37 -5.62 26.92
C VAL A 36 -9.05 -6.10 27.49
N THR A 37 -7.95 -5.97 26.74
CA THR A 37 -6.59 -6.34 27.18
C THR A 37 -6.13 -5.49 28.35
N GLY A 38 -6.31 -4.16 28.27
CA GLY A 38 -5.89 -3.23 29.31
C GLY A 38 -6.66 -3.42 30.62
N LEU A 39 -7.97 -3.63 30.54
CA LEU A 39 -8.81 -3.92 31.69
C LEU A 39 -8.45 -5.28 32.31
N ALA A 40 -8.25 -6.31 31.49
CA ALA A 40 -7.83 -7.63 31.97
C ALA A 40 -6.41 -7.64 32.57
N ALA A 41 -5.56 -6.69 32.18
CA ALA A 41 -4.24 -6.47 32.77
C ALA A 41 -4.28 -5.60 34.05
N MET A 42 -5.47 -5.20 34.54
CA MET A 42 -5.66 -4.31 35.68
C MET A 42 -4.91 -2.97 35.52
N MET A 43 -4.79 -2.48 34.28
CA MET A 43 -4.17 -1.19 34.00
C MET A 43 -5.14 -0.04 34.32
N PRO A 44 -4.66 1.07 34.91
CA PRO A 44 -5.42 2.30 35.01
C PRO A 44 -5.93 2.76 33.64
N LEU A 45 -7.14 3.35 33.60
CA LEU A 45 -7.72 3.83 32.34
C LEU A 45 -6.83 4.87 31.63
N ALA A 46 -6.13 5.70 32.41
CA ALA A 46 -5.16 6.66 31.88
C ALA A 46 -4.06 5.98 31.07
N ASP A 47 -3.44 4.93 31.63
CA ASP A 47 -2.36 4.18 30.98
C ASP A 47 -2.83 3.45 29.72
N ILE A 48 -4.08 2.96 29.70
CA ILE A 48 -4.69 2.33 28.51
C ILE A 48 -4.81 3.37 27.39
N LEU A 49 -5.34 4.56 27.71
CA LEU A 49 -5.49 5.65 26.76
C LEU A 49 -4.12 6.16 26.28
N GLU A 50 -3.14 6.25 27.17
CA GLU A 50 -1.78 6.64 26.81
C GLU A 50 -1.13 5.63 25.86
N LYS A 51 -1.22 4.33 26.15
CA LYS A 51 -0.65 3.29 25.27
C LYS A 51 -1.35 3.22 23.91
N LEU A 52 -2.67 3.35 23.89
CA LEU A 52 -3.41 3.45 22.62
C LEU A 52 -2.97 4.69 21.85
N GLY A 53 -2.91 5.86 22.50
CA GLY A 53 -2.47 7.11 21.89
C GLY A 53 -1.04 7.04 21.36
N ALA A 54 -0.10 6.49 22.14
CA ALA A 54 1.28 6.27 21.72
C ALA A 54 1.37 5.31 20.52
N GLY A 55 0.58 4.23 20.51
CA GLY A 55 0.49 3.32 19.36
C GLY A 55 0.00 4.02 18.09
N PHE A 56 -1.04 4.85 18.21
CA PHE A 56 -1.53 5.68 17.11
C PHE A 56 -0.47 6.68 16.62
N LEU A 57 0.21 7.38 17.53
CA LEU A 57 1.23 8.37 17.19
C LEU A 57 2.47 7.74 16.54
N ASN A 58 2.93 6.59 17.05
CA ASN A 58 4.04 5.84 16.47
C ASN A 58 3.71 5.34 15.05
N THR A 59 2.44 5.02 14.81
CA THR A 59 1.98 4.56 13.49
C THR A 59 1.61 5.73 12.57
N ARG A 60 1.59 6.99 13.05
CA ARG A 60 1.16 8.18 12.27
C ARG A 60 1.97 8.40 10.99
N ASN A 61 3.23 7.99 10.98
CA ASN A 61 4.09 8.12 9.80
C ASN A 61 3.56 7.28 8.63
N LEU A 62 2.95 6.12 8.88
CA LEU A 62 2.38 5.24 7.84
C LEU A 62 1.23 5.92 7.07
N PRO A 63 0.17 6.43 7.72
CA PRO A 63 -0.86 7.20 7.05
C PRO A 63 -0.34 8.46 6.37
N LEU A 64 0.60 9.20 6.96
CA LEU A 64 1.15 10.40 6.31
C LEU A 64 1.90 10.05 5.02
N ILE A 65 2.73 9.01 5.06
CA ILE A 65 3.49 8.52 3.91
C ILE A 65 2.57 7.87 2.86
N LEU A 66 1.44 7.30 3.25
CA LEU A 66 0.53 6.67 2.29
C LEU A 66 -0.52 7.63 1.71
N LEU A 67 -1.11 8.48 2.55
CA LEU A 67 -2.21 9.37 2.20
C LEU A 67 -1.74 10.64 1.49
N LEU A 68 -0.61 11.22 1.90
CA LEU A 68 -0.13 12.48 1.31
C LEU A 68 0.26 12.29 -0.16
N PRO A 69 1.03 11.25 -0.55
CA PRO A 69 1.28 10.98 -1.96
C PRO A 69 0.00 10.66 -2.72
N LEU A 70 -0.94 9.91 -2.13
CA LEU A 70 -2.21 9.59 -2.79
C LEU A 70 -3.02 10.85 -3.10
N ALA A 71 -3.07 11.81 -2.18
CA ALA A 71 -3.73 13.10 -2.39
C ALA A 71 -3.03 13.93 -3.48
N VAL A 72 -1.70 13.96 -3.48
CA VAL A 72 -0.90 14.65 -4.51
C VAL A 72 -1.14 14.00 -5.89
N ILE A 73 -1.11 12.67 -5.96
CA ILE A 73 -1.39 11.91 -7.19
C ILE A 73 -2.80 12.20 -7.68
N GLY A 74 -3.82 12.17 -6.80
CA GLY A 74 -5.19 12.49 -7.18
C GLY A 74 -5.34 13.92 -7.72
N LEU A 75 -4.61 14.88 -7.17
CA LEU A 75 -4.57 16.25 -7.70
C LEU A 75 -3.90 16.29 -9.08
N LEU A 76 -2.79 15.59 -9.27
CA LEU A 76 -2.07 15.53 -10.54
C LEU A 76 -2.88 14.81 -11.62
N GLU A 77 -3.58 13.73 -11.29
CA GLU A 77 -4.51 13.03 -12.17
C GLU A 77 -5.66 13.95 -12.61
N ARG A 78 -6.23 14.73 -11.70
CA ARG A 78 -7.25 15.73 -12.05
C ARG A 78 -6.75 16.77 -13.06
N HIS A 79 -5.45 17.07 -13.06
CA HIS A 79 -4.82 17.98 -14.02
C HIS A 79 -4.27 17.28 -15.27
N GLY A 80 -4.59 16.00 -15.46
CA GLY A 80 -4.29 15.28 -16.69
C GLY A 80 -2.88 14.69 -16.75
N LEU A 81 -2.24 14.42 -15.60
CA LEU A 81 -0.90 13.82 -15.55
C LEU A 81 -0.83 12.52 -16.36
N LYS A 82 -1.87 11.69 -16.25
CA LYS A 82 -1.96 10.39 -16.91
C LYS A 82 -1.98 10.55 -18.43
N GLU A 83 -2.81 11.43 -18.95
CA GLU A 83 -2.95 11.75 -20.36
C GLU A 83 -1.64 12.33 -20.92
N ARG A 84 -0.97 13.19 -20.13
CA ARG A 84 0.34 13.75 -20.48
C ARG A 84 1.42 12.68 -20.56
N ALA A 85 1.47 11.78 -19.57
CA ALA A 85 2.44 10.68 -19.54
C ALA A 85 2.24 9.71 -20.70
N GLN A 86 0.98 9.36 -21.00
CA GLN A 86 0.63 8.53 -22.16
C GLN A 86 1.02 9.19 -23.48
N ALA A 87 0.68 10.47 -23.68
CA ALA A 87 1.04 11.21 -24.88
C ALA A 87 2.56 11.32 -25.07
N TRP A 88 3.31 11.54 -23.97
CA TRP A 88 4.76 11.61 -24.02
C TRP A 88 5.40 10.26 -24.39
N ILE A 89 4.90 9.15 -23.81
CA ILE A 89 5.39 7.81 -24.16
C ILE A 89 5.04 7.41 -25.58
N ALA A 90 3.86 7.79 -26.07
CA ALA A 90 3.47 7.55 -27.46
C ALA A 90 4.40 8.24 -28.47
N GLN A 91 5.12 9.30 -28.08
CA GLN A 91 6.15 9.94 -28.93
C GLN A 91 7.46 9.15 -28.98
N ILE A 92 7.71 8.27 -28.01
CA ILE A 92 8.94 7.47 -27.93
C ILE A 92 8.77 6.17 -28.72
N LYS A 93 9.15 6.19 -30.00
CA LYS A 93 9.02 5.04 -30.93
C LYS A 93 9.73 3.75 -30.47
N THR A 94 10.66 3.85 -29.53
CA THR A 94 11.45 2.72 -29.00
C THR A 94 10.93 2.19 -27.66
N ALA A 95 9.94 2.86 -27.05
CA ALA A 95 9.34 2.47 -25.79
C ALA A 95 8.42 1.27 -26.01
N THR A 96 8.77 0.15 -25.39
CA THR A 96 7.90 -1.04 -25.30
C THR A 96 7.44 -1.20 -23.87
N ALA A 97 6.27 -1.81 -23.65
CA ALA A 97 5.80 -2.12 -22.30
C ALA A 97 6.86 -2.87 -21.47
N GLY A 98 7.58 -3.83 -22.08
CA GLY A 98 8.65 -4.54 -21.42
C GLY A 98 9.84 -3.65 -21.01
N ARG A 99 10.32 -2.77 -21.90
CA ARG A 99 11.41 -1.83 -21.57
C ARG A 99 10.99 -0.84 -20.49
N LEU A 100 9.75 -0.35 -20.54
CA LEU A 100 9.19 0.51 -19.52
C LEU A 100 9.20 -0.16 -18.14
N LEU A 101 8.74 -1.43 -18.07
CA LEU A 101 8.73 -2.19 -16.82
C LEU A 101 10.14 -2.47 -16.29
N ILE A 102 11.12 -2.73 -17.16
CA ILE A 102 12.52 -2.92 -16.76
C ILE A 102 13.10 -1.63 -16.16
N VAL A 103 12.88 -0.47 -16.80
CA VAL A 103 13.34 0.81 -16.27
C VAL A 103 12.66 1.12 -14.94
N TYR A 104 11.35 0.86 -14.83
CA TYR A 104 10.61 1.02 -13.58
C TYR A 104 11.18 0.12 -12.47
N LEU A 105 11.44 -1.15 -12.75
CA LEU A 105 12.04 -2.10 -11.80
C LEU A 105 13.38 -1.59 -11.30
N PHE A 106 14.27 -1.18 -12.20
CA PHE A 106 15.59 -0.66 -11.86
C PHE A 106 15.51 0.59 -10.97
N VAL A 107 14.62 1.54 -11.32
CA VAL A 107 14.39 2.73 -10.50
C VAL A 107 13.88 2.32 -9.12
N ARG A 108 12.93 1.38 -9.05
CA ARG A 108 12.31 0.89 -7.81
C ARG A 108 13.30 0.20 -6.89
N GLU A 109 14.19 -0.62 -7.43
CA GLU A 109 15.27 -1.28 -6.69
C GLU A 109 16.25 -0.25 -6.12
N ILE A 110 16.62 0.79 -6.88
CA ILE A 110 17.50 1.86 -6.38
C ILE A 110 16.81 2.68 -5.29
N THR A 111 15.54 3.07 -5.45
CA THR A 111 14.84 3.81 -4.38
C THR A 111 14.67 2.95 -3.14
N ALA A 112 14.35 1.66 -3.28
CA ALA A 112 14.34 0.73 -2.16
C ALA A 112 15.71 0.65 -1.47
N ALA A 113 16.79 0.61 -2.26
CA ALA A 113 18.17 0.58 -1.76
C ALA A 113 18.55 1.80 -0.92
N LEU A 114 18.04 2.96 -1.29
CA LEU A 114 18.25 4.21 -0.58
C LEU A 114 17.32 4.37 0.65
N GLY A 115 16.59 3.32 1.03
CA GLY A 115 15.65 3.32 2.16
C GLY A 115 14.29 3.96 1.85
N LEU A 116 14.04 4.31 0.59
CA LEU A 116 12.79 4.91 0.12
C LEU A 116 11.80 3.84 -0.33
N THR A 117 11.63 2.79 0.48
CA THR A 117 10.73 1.66 0.22
C THR A 117 9.27 2.11 0.09
N SER A 118 8.90 3.19 0.77
CA SER A 118 7.57 3.79 0.70
C SER A 118 7.30 4.62 -0.56
N LEU A 119 8.32 4.90 -1.37
CA LEU A 119 8.20 5.65 -2.63
C LEU A 119 7.78 4.72 -3.76
N GLY A 120 6.51 4.34 -3.74
CA GLY A 120 5.91 3.41 -4.69
C GLY A 120 5.01 2.39 -4.01
N GLY A 121 4.09 1.85 -4.79
CA GLY A 121 3.07 0.92 -4.33
C GLY A 121 1.90 0.87 -5.30
N HIS A 122 1.12 -0.20 -5.22
CA HIS A 122 -0.01 -0.43 -6.11
C HIS A 122 -1.02 0.73 -6.22
N PRO A 123 -1.45 1.36 -5.12
CA PRO A 123 -2.39 2.49 -5.20
C PRO A 123 -1.73 3.79 -5.67
N GLN A 124 -0.42 3.96 -5.47
CA GLN A 124 0.27 5.23 -5.72
C GLN A 124 0.93 5.29 -7.10
N MET A 125 1.41 4.18 -7.63
CA MET A 125 2.25 4.20 -8.84
C MET A 125 1.74 3.24 -9.93
N VAL A 126 1.29 2.05 -9.55
CA VAL A 126 0.88 1.02 -10.53
C VAL A 126 -0.41 1.42 -11.25
N ARG A 127 -1.48 1.67 -10.50
CA ARG A 127 -2.79 2.00 -11.07
C ARG A 127 -2.85 3.35 -11.81
N PRO A 128 -2.35 4.46 -11.24
CA PRO A 128 -2.52 5.78 -11.86
C PRO A 128 -1.57 6.01 -13.05
N LEU A 129 -0.40 5.38 -13.04
CA LEU A 129 0.71 5.77 -13.91
C LEU A 129 1.30 4.59 -14.71
N LEU A 130 1.81 3.56 -14.05
CA LEU A 130 2.53 2.48 -14.73
C LEU A 130 1.64 1.67 -15.68
N ALA A 131 0.46 1.24 -15.22
CA ALA A 131 -0.49 0.50 -16.04
C ALA A 131 -0.97 1.29 -17.28
N PRO A 132 -1.44 2.54 -17.18
CA PRO A 132 -1.85 3.29 -18.36
C PRO A 132 -0.69 3.64 -19.31
N MET A 133 0.53 3.80 -18.80
CA MET A 133 1.73 3.97 -19.64
C MET A 133 2.09 2.69 -20.39
N ALA A 134 1.98 1.51 -19.75
CA ALA A 134 2.21 0.22 -20.40
C ALA A 134 1.13 -0.09 -21.46
N GLU A 135 -0.13 0.25 -21.18
CA GLU A 135 -1.23 0.20 -22.16
C GLU A 135 -0.92 1.12 -23.35
N GLY A 136 -0.61 2.40 -23.12
CA GLY A 136 -0.32 3.37 -24.17
C GLY A 136 0.92 3.02 -25.02
N ALA A 137 1.98 2.49 -24.42
CA ALA A 137 3.16 2.00 -25.14
C ALA A 137 2.84 0.81 -26.05
N THR A 138 1.90 -0.04 -25.64
CA THR A 138 1.47 -1.20 -26.44
C THR A 138 0.53 -0.76 -27.56
N GLU A 139 -0.45 0.10 -27.25
CA GLU A 139 -1.40 0.64 -28.23
C GLU A 139 -0.70 1.45 -29.34
N SER A 140 0.30 2.26 -28.97
CA SER A 140 1.08 3.05 -29.94
C SER A 140 1.80 2.20 -30.98
N ARG A 141 2.19 0.97 -30.63
CA ARG A 141 2.99 0.09 -31.49
C ARG A 141 2.17 -0.96 -32.22
N TYR A 142 1.14 -1.50 -31.57
CA TYR A 142 0.37 -2.65 -32.05
C TYR A 142 -1.09 -2.30 -32.40
N GLY A 143 -1.52 -1.05 -32.21
CA GLY A 143 -2.91 -0.63 -32.43
C GLY A 143 -3.82 -0.99 -31.24
N GLU A 144 -5.12 -1.10 -31.46
CA GLU A 144 -6.07 -1.40 -30.39
C GLU A 144 -5.74 -2.73 -29.69
N ILE A 145 -5.66 -2.69 -28.36
CA ILE A 145 -5.34 -3.85 -27.52
C ILE A 145 -6.61 -4.56 -27.06
N SER A 146 -6.60 -5.89 -27.11
CA SER A 146 -7.70 -6.70 -26.58
C SER A 146 -7.85 -6.52 -25.06
N PRO A 147 -9.06 -6.73 -24.50
CA PRO A 147 -9.30 -6.64 -23.06
C PRO A 147 -8.39 -7.57 -22.24
N GLU A 148 -8.13 -8.76 -22.77
CA GLU A 148 -7.27 -9.76 -22.14
C GLU A 148 -5.80 -9.30 -22.07
N LEU A 149 -5.29 -8.70 -23.15
CA LEU A 149 -3.94 -8.14 -23.17
C LEU A 149 -3.83 -6.95 -22.20
N ARG A 150 -4.87 -6.12 -22.12
CA ARG A 150 -4.95 -5.01 -21.15
C ARG A 150 -4.87 -5.50 -19.72
N HIS A 151 -5.60 -6.56 -19.36
CA HIS A 151 -5.51 -7.18 -18.04
C HIS A 151 -4.13 -7.79 -17.77
N ARG A 152 -3.52 -8.42 -18.77
CA ARG A 152 -2.16 -8.95 -18.65
C ARG A 152 -1.14 -7.84 -18.41
N LEU A 153 -1.23 -6.71 -19.10
CA LEU A 153 -0.36 -5.55 -18.88
C LEU A 153 -0.50 -4.96 -17.46
N ARG A 154 -1.73 -4.86 -16.95
CA ARG A 154 -1.99 -4.43 -15.56
C ARG A 154 -1.39 -5.41 -14.55
N ALA A 155 -1.57 -6.72 -14.80
CA ALA A 155 -1.01 -7.76 -13.95
C ALA A 155 0.52 -7.72 -13.94
N MET A 156 1.16 -7.56 -15.10
CA MET A 156 2.62 -7.42 -15.21
C MET A 156 3.13 -6.15 -14.53
N SER A 157 2.39 -5.03 -14.64
CA SER A 157 2.73 -3.78 -13.96
C SER A 157 2.69 -3.93 -12.44
N ALA A 158 1.64 -4.60 -11.92
CA ALA A 158 1.50 -4.93 -10.51
C ALA A 158 2.60 -5.89 -10.03
N ALA A 159 2.90 -6.92 -10.81
CA ALA A 159 3.96 -7.88 -10.49
C ALA A 159 5.34 -7.21 -10.41
N THR A 160 5.65 -6.30 -11.34
CA THR A 160 6.94 -5.61 -11.39
C THR A 160 7.18 -4.75 -10.14
N ASP A 161 6.15 -4.04 -9.66
CA ASP A 161 6.23 -3.24 -8.43
C ASP A 161 6.44 -4.10 -7.17
N ASN A 162 5.78 -5.26 -7.09
CA ASN A 162 5.98 -6.18 -5.98
C ASN A 162 7.39 -6.79 -6.01
N VAL A 163 7.82 -7.31 -7.17
CA VAL A 163 9.12 -7.97 -7.30
C VAL A 163 10.27 -7.01 -6.96
N GLY A 164 10.23 -5.77 -7.45
CA GLY A 164 11.26 -4.77 -7.18
C GLY A 164 11.37 -4.33 -5.73
N LEU A 165 10.29 -4.45 -4.95
CA LEU A 165 10.34 -4.18 -3.50
C LEU A 165 10.73 -5.41 -2.68
N PHE A 166 10.31 -6.61 -3.10
CA PHE A 166 10.44 -7.83 -2.30
C PHE A 166 11.78 -8.56 -2.47
N PHE A 167 12.42 -8.44 -3.64
CA PHE A 167 13.63 -9.21 -4.00
C PHE A 167 14.89 -8.34 -4.14
N TRP A 168 14.86 -7.08 -3.69
CA TRP A 168 16.06 -6.24 -3.55
C TRP A 168 16.87 -6.62 -2.30
#